data_AF-A0A0D7DZV0-F1
#
_entry.id   AF-A0A0D7DZV0-F1
#
_cell.length_a   1.000
_cell.length_b   1.000
_cell.length_c   1.000
_cell.angle_alpha   90.00
_cell.angle_beta   90.00
_cell.angle_gamma   90.00
#
_symmetry.space_group_name_H-M   'P 1'
#
loop_
_entity.id
_entity.type
_entity.pdbx_description
1 polymer ?
#
loop_
_entity_poly.entity_id
_entity_poly.type
_entity_poly.pdbx_seq_one_letter_code
_entity_poly.pdbx_strand_id
1 'polypeptide(L)'
;MTEKKRALGSDLKKVDAHIIQPHEYDEIPELTDEWFARADLHRGGKLIKRGRPKSDAPKQLVSLRLDAEVLRWFKSTGAGYQARMGDVLKAHMTRKKAAGKKKAG
;
A
#
# COMPACT_ATOMS: atom_id res chain seq x y z
N MET A 1 22.84 -26.58 21.53
CA MET A 1 21.98 -25.43 21.90
C MET A 1 20.70 -26.00 22.49
N THR A 2 20.59 -26.03 23.82
CA THR A 2 19.42 -26.64 24.50
C THR A 2 18.41 -25.53 24.82
N GLU A 3 17.28 -25.49 24.12
CA GLU A 3 16.19 -24.55 24.41
C GLU A 3 15.58 -24.85 25.78
N LYS A 4 15.69 -23.89 26.72
CA LYS A 4 14.92 -23.92 27.97
C LYS A 4 13.47 -23.53 27.66
N LYS A 5 12.62 -24.54 27.47
CA LYS A 5 11.16 -24.37 27.35
C LYS A 5 10.67 -23.70 28.64
N ARG A 6 10.36 -22.39 28.62
CA ARG A 6 9.73 -21.74 29.76
C ARG A 6 8.31 -22.29 29.87
N ALA A 7 8.06 -23.07 30.92
CA ALA A 7 6.71 -23.50 31.23
C ALA A 7 5.86 -22.24 31.45
N LEU A 8 4.71 -22.16 30.79
CA LEU A 8 3.76 -21.06 30.95
C LEU A 8 3.39 -21.00 32.43
N GLY A 9 3.60 -19.86 33.10
CA GLY A 9 3.37 -19.71 34.54
C GLY A 9 1.90 -19.73 34.97
N SER A 10 1.00 -20.10 34.06
CA SER A 10 -0.44 -20.11 34.26
C SER A 10 -0.95 -21.54 34.43
N ASP A 11 -1.86 -21.74 35.38
CA ASP A 11 -2.54 -23.02 35.59
C ASP A 11 -3.66 -23.21 34.56
N LEU A 12 -3.31 -23.81 33.41
CA LEU A 12 -4.24 -24.05 32.31
C LEU A 12 -5.38 -25.02 32.69
N LYS A 13 -5.17 -25.95 33.63
CA LYS A 13 -6.22 -26.88 34.06
C LYS A 13 -7.34 -26.14 34.79
N LYS A 14 -6.99 -25.12 35.57
CA LYS A 14 -7.96 -24.27 36.26
C LYS A 14 -8.74 -23.38 35.27
N VAL A 15 -8.05 -22.81 34.28
CA VAL A 15 -8.69 -21.99 33.23
C VAL A 15 -9.68 -22.81 32.41
N ASP A 16 -9.30 -24.03 31.99
CA ASP A 16 -10.17 -24.91 31.21
C ASP A 16 -11.43 -25.36 31.98
N ALA A 17 -11.35 -25.43 33.32
CA ALA A 17 -12.49 -25.80 34.16
C ALA A 17 -13.44 -24.62 34.47
N HIS A 18 -13.07 -23.38 34.13
CA HIS A 18 -13.90 -22.20 34.41
C HIS A 18 -15.10 -22.14 33.47
N ILE A 19 -16.30 -21.94 34.04
CA ILE A 19 -17.55 -21.78 33.29
C ILE A 19 -17.87 -20.30 33.23
N ILE A 20 -17.84 -19.75 32.02
CA ILE A 20 -18.05 -18.33 31.79
C ILE A 20 -19.47 -17.92 32.22
N GLN A 21 -19.57 -16.89 33.06
CA GLN A 21 -20.81 -16.29 33.55
C GLN A 21 -21.15 -15.00 32.78
N PRO A 22 -22.44 -14.66 32.61
CA PRO A 22 -22.84 -13.47 31.85
C PRO A 22 -22.24 -12.15 32.36
N HIS A 23 -22.14 -11.96 33.67
CA HIS A 23 -21.60 -10.73 34.29
C HIS A 23 -20.11 -10.50 33.98
N GLU A 24 -19.38 -11.53 33.54
CA GLU A 24 -17.98 -11.40 33.14
C GLU A 24 -17.82 -10.59 31.84
N TYR A 25 -18.93 -10.34 31.13
CA TYR A 25 -18.97 -9.53 29.92
C TYR A 25 -19.38 -8.08 30.16
N ASP A 26 -19.81 -7.70 31.37
CA ASP A 26 -20.35 -6.36 31.66
C ASP A 26 -19.35 -5.22 31.41
N GLU A 27 -18.06 -5.51 31.52
CA GLU A 27 -16.97 -4.55 31.27
C GLU A 27 -16.54 -4.48 29.80
N ILE A 28 -17.02 -5.40 28.94
CA ILE A 28 -16.62 -5.44 27.54
C ILE A 28 -17.37 -4.35 26.76
N PRO A 29 -16.65 -3.43 26.08
CA PRO A 29 -17.30 -2.38 25.31
C PRO A 29 -18.04 -2.96 24.10
N GLU A 30 -19.16 -2.35 23.76
CA GLU A 30 -19.92 -2.65 22.55
C GLU A 30 -19.12 -2.30 21.28
N LEU A 31 -19.18 -3.19 20.28
CA LEU A 31 -18.57 -2.97 18.97
C LEU A 31 -19.49 -2.11 18.09
N THR A 32 -19.52 -0.80 18.38
CA THR A 32 -20.37 0.16 17.66
C THR A 32 -19.87 0.45 16.24
N ASP A 33 -20.74 1.03 15.42
CA ASP A 33 -20.37 1.51 14.07
C ASP A 33 -19.21 2.52 14.08
N GLU A 34 -19.13 3.37 15.13
CA GLU A 34 -18.03 4.31 15.30
C GLU A 34 -16.68 3.60 15.54
N TRP A 35 -16.70 2.49 16.29
CA TRP A 35 -15.54 1.64 16.48
C TRP A 35 -15.08 1.06 15.15
N PHE A 36 -16.01 0.48 14.37
CA PHE A 36 -15.71 -0.06 13.04
C PHE A 36 -15.21 1.00 12.06
N ALA A 37 -15.73 2.23 12.14
CA ALA A 37 -15.31 3.32 11.27
C ALA A 37 -13.82 3.67 11.44
N ARG A 38 -13.26 3.48 12.64
CA ARG A 38 -11.86 3.75 12.99
C ARG A 38 -10.98 2.50 13.01
N ALA A 39 -11.56 1.30 12.95
CA ALA A 39 -10.83 0.05 13.05
C ALA A 39 -9.92 -0.24 11.84
N ASP A 40 -8.80 -0.91 12.12
CA ASP A 40 -7.85 -1.40 11.12
C ASP A 40 -8.25 -2.79 10.62
N LEU A 41 -8.54 -2.93 9.33
CA LEU A 41 -8.87 -4.22 8.73
C LEU A 41 -7.60 -5.02 8.41
N HIS A 42 -7.47 -6.22 8.98
CA HIS A 42 -6.39 -7.15 8.67
C HIS A 42 -6.88 -8.38 7.92
N ARG A 43 -6.10 -8.89 6.95
CA ARG A 43 -6.33 -10.18 6.29
C ARG A 43 -5.03 -10.98 6.27
N GLY A 44 -5.02 -12.15 6.92
CA GLY A 44 -3.82 -12.99 7.05
C GLY A 44 -2.66 -12.26 7.74
N GLY A 45 -2.95 -11.48 8.79
CA GLY A 45 -1.95 -10.68 9.52
C GLY A 45 -1.47 -9.42 8.79
N LYS A 46 -1.99 -9.10 7.60
CA LYS A 46 -1.61 -7.89 6.86
C LYS A 46 -2.70 -6.82 6.93
N LEU A 47 -2.31 -5.61 7.34
CA LEU A 47 -3.17 -4.43 7.33
C LEU A 47 -3.61 -4.08 5.89
N ILE A 48 -4.91 -4.03 5.66
CA ILE A 48 -5.53 -3.52 4.43
C ILE A 48 -5.65 -2.01 4.57
N LYS A 49 -4.66 -1.28 4.01
CA LYS A 49 -4.69 0.19 4.00
C LYS A 49 -5.89 0.69 3.19
N ARG A 50 -6.73 1.51 3.81
CA ARG A 50 -7.79 2.26 3.12
C ARG A 50 -7.15 3.31 2.20
N GLY A 51 -7.41 3.24 0.89
CA GLY A 51 -6.83 4.17 -0.09
C GLY A 51 -6.95 3.70 -1.54
N ARG A 52 -6.51 4.53 -2.51
CA ARG A 52 -6.48 4.16 -3.93
C ARG A 52 -5.63 2.89 -4.10
N PRO A 53 -6.15 1.85 -4.80
CA PRO A 53 -5.38 0.64 -5.05
C PRO A 53 -4.04 1.00 -5.71
N LYS A 54 -2.98 0.28 -5.31
CA LYS A 54 -1.67 0.43 -5.89
C LYS A 54 -1.77 0.10 -7.38
N SER A 55 -1.31 1.00 -8.25
CA SER A 55 -1.30 0.75 -9.70
C SER A 55 -0.39 -0.44 -10.02
N ASP A 56 -0.84 -1.33 -10.90
CA ASP A 56 -0.06 -2.50 -11.36
C ASP A 56 1.22 -2.08 -12.11
N ALA A 57 1.21 -0.90 -12.73
CA ALA A 57 2.33 -0.34 -13.47
C ALA A 57 2.65 1.07 -12.96
N PRO A 58 3.27 1.21 -11.77
CA PRO A 58 3.61 2.51 -11.21
C PRO A 58 4.70 3.19 -12.06
N LYS A 59 4.69 4.52 -12.07
CA LYS A 59 5.80 5.30 -12.64
C LYS A 59 7.08 4.97 -11.88
N GLN A 60 8.14 4.64 -12.60
CA GLN A 60 9.44 4.36 -12.00
C GLN A 60 10.20 5.66 -11.81
N LEU A 61 10.74 5.87 -10.60
CA LEU A 61 11.67 6.95 -10.34
C LEU A 61 13.03 6.57 -10.92
N VAL A 62 13.52 7.36 -11.87
CA VAL A 62 14.82 7.15 -12.52
C VAL A 62 15.67 8.41 -12.41
N SER A 63 16.99 8.22 -12.33
CA SER A 63 17.97 9.30 -12.44
C SER A 63 18.38 9.43 -13.90
N LEU A 64 18.04 10.55 -14.55
CA LEU A 64 18.34 10.82 -15.95
C LEU A 64 19.01 12.18 -16.08
N ARG A 65 20.08 12.26 -16.88
CA ARG A 65 20.68 13.54 -17.28
C ARG A 65 19.88 14.11 -18.45
N LEU A 66 19.44 15.36 -18.31
CA LEU A 66 18.71 16.09 -19.34
C LEU A 66 19.50 17.34 -19.71
N ASP A 67 19.30 17.81 -20.93
CA ASP A 67 19.79 19.12 -21.34
C ASP A 67 19.21 20.22 -20.42
N ALA A 68 20.07 21.18 -20.06
CA ALA A 68 19.72 22.21 -19.09
C ALA A 68 18.63 23.16 -19.61
N GLU A 69 18.62 23.46 -20.91
CA GLU A 69 17.60 24.29 -21.55
C GLU A 69 16.23 23.61 -21.55
N VAL A 70 16.21 22.32 -21.89
CA VAL A 70 14.98 21.51 -21.88
C VAL A 70 14.40 21.47 -20.46
N LEU A 71 15.23 21.22 -19.44
CA LEU A 71 14.77 21.18 -18.06
C LEU A 71 14.24 22.56 -17.60
N ARG A 72 14.93 23.65 -17.94
CA ARG A 72 14.47 25.01 -17.63
C ARG A 72 13.13 25.32 -18.29
N TRP A 73 12.97 24.97 -19.55
CA TRP A 73 11.72 25.17 -20.29
C TRP A 73 10.56 24.41 -19.65
N PHE A 74 10.73 23.13 -19.29
CA PHE A 74 9.65 22.42 -18.60
C PHE A 74 9.35 23.04 -17.23
N LYS A 75 10.37 23.38 -16.44
CA LYS A 75 10.17 24.03 -15.13
C LYS A 75 9.41 25.36 -15.23
N SER A 76 9.62 26.14 -16.29
CA SER A 76 8.90 27.41 -16.48
C SER A 76 7.40 27.23 -16.74
N THR A 77 6.95 26.02 -17.12
CA THR A 77 5.52 25.70 -17.25
C THR A 77 4.77 25.59 -15.91
N GLY A 78 5.50 25.63 -14.78
CA GLY A 78 4.95 25.64 -13.43
C GLY A 78 4.73 24.24 -12.83
N ALA A 79 3.82 24.16 -11.86
CA ALA A 79 3.51 22.92 -11.15
C ALA A 79 3.12 21.79 -12.12
N GLY A 80 3.56 20.56 -11.82
CA GLY A 80 3.29 19.41 -12.69
C GLY A 80 4.14 19.35 -13.96
N TYR A 81 5.22 20.13 -14.09
CA TYR A 81 6.12 20.04 -15.24
C TYR A 81 6.65 18.62 -15.51
N GLN A 82 6.93 17.83 -14.46
CA GLN A 82 7.37 16.44 -14.61
C GLN A 82 6.31 15.55 -15.24
N ALA A 83 5.03 15.79 -14.94
CA ALA A 83 3.92 15.05 -15.55
C ALA A 83 3.83 15.38 -17.05
N ARG A 84 3.86 16.67 -17.41
CA ARG A 84 3.91 17.14 -18.80
C ARG A 84 5.10 16.57 -19.58
N MET A 85 6.28 16.54 -18.97
CA MET A 85 7.46 15.91 -19.56
C MET A 85 7.22 14.42 -19.83
N GLY A 86 6.60 13.70 -18.88
CA GLY A 86 6.21 12.31 -19.05
C GLY A 86 5.22 12.10 -20.22
N ASP A 87 4.26 13.01 -20.39
CA ASP A 87 3.28 12.93 -21.48
C ASP A 87 3.93 13.11 -22.86
N VAL A 88 4.92 14.01 -22.98
CA VAL A 88 5.71 14.19 -24.21
C VAL A 88 6.47 12.90 -24.54
N LEU A 89 7.13 12.28 -23.55
CA LEU A 89 7.85 11.02 -23.74
C LEU A 89 6.90 9.89 -24.17
N LYS A 90 5.71 9.81 -23.56
CA LYS A 90 4.68 8.83 -23.90
C LYS A 90 4.13 9.03 -25.32
N ALA A 91 3.92 10.29 -25.73
CA ALA A 91 3.50 10.62 -27.08
C ALA A 91 4.56 10.22 -28.12
N HIS A 92 5.83 10.53 -27.85
CA HIS A 92 6.95 10.11 -28.70
C HIS A 92 7.03 8.58 -28.85
N MET A 93 6.95 7.85 -27.73
CA MET A 93 6.95 6.39 -27.72
C MET A 93 5.80 5.82 -28.57
N THR A 94 4.58 6.33 -28.38
CA THR A 94 3.38 5.85 -29.10
C THR A 94 3.52 6.07 -30.61
N ARG A 95 4.00 7.25 -31.02
CA ARG A 95 4.26 7.57 -32.45
C ARG A 95 5.27 6.60 -33.06
N LYS A 96 6.38 6.31 -32.37
CA LYS A 96 7.39 5.35 -32.84
C LYS A 96 6.83 3.93 -32.95
N LYS A 97 6.05 3.46 -31.96
CA LYS A 97 5.40 2.14 -32.01
C LYS A 97 4.44 2.01 -33.20
N ALA A 98 3.64 3.05 -33.47
CA ALA A 98 2.71 3.05 -34.61
C ALA A 98 3.44 3.00 -35.96
N ALA A 99 4.55 3.75 -36.11
CA ALA A 99 5.36 3.74 -37.33
C ALA A 99 6.07 2.41 -37.57
N GLY A 100 6.53 1.73 -36.50
CA GLY A 100 7.12 0.39 -36.59
C GLY A 100 6.11 -0.67 -37.04
N LYS A 101 4.87 -0.59 -36.54
CA LYS A 101 3.79 -1.51 -36.94
C LYS A 101 3.43 -1.40 -38.43
N LYS A 102 3.51 -0.20 -39.02
CA LYS A 102 3.27 0.02 -40.46
C LYS A 102 4.38 -0.48 -41.39
N LYS A 103 5.60 -0.73 -40.87
CA LYS A 103 6.71 -1.28 -41.68
C LYS A 103 6.79 -2.82 -41.62
N ALA A 104 6.08 -3.43 -40.67
CA ALA A 104 6.13 -4.87 -40.41
C ALA A 104 4.91 -5.63 -40.96
N GLY A 105 3.96 -4.94 -41.60
CA GLY A 105 2.85 -5.52 -42.36
C GLY A 105 2.87 -4.95 -43.76
#